data_AF-G0NBK9-F1
#
_entry.id   AF-G0NBK9-F1
#
_cell.length_a   1.000
_cell.length_b   1.000
_cell.length_c   1.000
_cell.angle_alpha   90.00
_cell.angle_beta   90.00
_cell.angle_gamma   90.00
#
_symmetry.space_group_name_H-M   'P 1'
#
loop_
_entity.id
_entity.type
_entity.pdbx_description
1 polymer ?
#
loop_
_entity_poly.entity_id
_entity_poly.type
_entity_poly.pdbx_seq_one_letter_code
_entity_poly.pdbx_strand_id
1 'polypeptide(L)'
;MNPFILEDESMLLDETPAPAENPEKHEPEKTPSTDIHQQLLVLEQGIRVLQTGQTALKKQLDSILRQGAEKRKNVEPPTASKKQKLSCPRCQGDHIDLHCRSIPPSEKIALAVSKGLCLNCNGSHQGHCRKPPACKKCQKAHMTSYHC
;
A
#
# COMPACT_ATOMS: atom_id res chain seq x y z
N MET A 1 -22.55 -27.55 101.10
CA MET A 1 -22.47 -26.54 100.03
C MET A 1 -21.85 -27.24 98.82
N ASN A 2 -22.62 -27.30 97.74
CA ASN A 2 -22.43 -28.09 96.51
C ASN A 2 -21.85 -27.16 95.40
N PRO A 3 -21.38 -27.64 94.24
CA PRO A 3 -20.42 -28.74 93.97
C PRO A 3 -19.58 -28.49 92.67
N PHE A 4 -19.09 -29.58 92.05
CA PHE A 4 -18.39 -29.81 90.77
C PHE A 4 -16.86 -29.95 90.91
N ILE A 5 -16.24 -31.15 90.89
CA ILE A 5 -16.38 -32.37 90.03
C ILE A 5 -16.27 -32.00 88.53
N LEU A 6 -15.53 -32.60 87.59
CA LEU A 6 -14.90 -33.90 87.29
C LEU A 6 -13.57 -33.59 86.55
N GLU A 7 -12.48 -34.36 86.62
CA GLU A 7 -12.27 -35.67 85.95
C GLU A 7 -12.54 -35.56 84.43
N ASP A 8 -11.71 -36.06 83.52
CA ASP A 8 -11.29 -37.44 83.50
C ASP A 8 -10.21 -37.68 82.44
N GLU A 9 -9.48 -38.78 82.66
CA GLU A 9 -8.98 -39.74 81.68
C GLU A 9 -8.55 -39.28 80.28
N SER A 10 -7.45 -39.74 79.69
CA SER A 10 -6.49 -40.76 80.04
C SER A 10 -5.67 -41.00 78.77
N MET A 11 -4.68 -41.88 78.91
CA MET A 11 -4.36 -42.86 77.88
C MET A 11 -3.63 -42.35 76.63
N LEU A 12 -2.64 -43.04 76.10
CA LEU A 12 -1.83 -44.20 76.46
C LEU A 12 -1.01 -44.38 75.18
N LEU A 13 0.12 -45.08 75.30
CA LEU A 13 0.80 -45.81 74.23
C LEU A 13 1.66 -44.97 73.29
N ASP A 14 2.69 -45.50 72.67
CA ASP A 14 3.60 -46.64 72.85
C ASP A 14 4.35 -46.66 71.50
N GLU A 15 5.56 -47.20 71.50
CA GLU A 15 6.26 -47.76 70.33
C GLU A 15 6.56 -46.89 69.07
N THR A 16 7.85 -46.91 68.69
CA THR A 16 8.46 -46.72 67.35
C THR A 16 7.66 -47.32 66.17
N PRO A 17 7.82 -46.92 64.87
CA PRO A 17 9.09 -46.67 64.15
C PRO A 17 9.09 -45.59 63.02
N ALA A 18 10.25 -45.31 62.41
CA ALA A 18 10.41 -44.54 61.16
C ALA A 18 9.98 -45.36 59.91
N PRO A 19 9.99 -44.85 58.64
CA PRO A 19 10.09 -43.49 58.07
C PRO A 19 8.91 -43.17 57.10
N ALA A 20 8.76 -41.93 56.62
CA ALA A 20 7.85 -41.63 55.50
C ALA A 20 8.47 -40.66 54.49
N GLU A 21 8.59 -41.16 53.26
CA GLU A 21 9.00 -40.50 52.04
C GLU A 21 8.13 -39.27 51.76
N ASN A 22 8.78 -38.16 51.41
CA ASN A 22 8.12 -36.96 50.92
C ASN A 22 7.85 -37.18 49.42
N PRO A 23 6.60 -37.19 48.93
CA PRO A 23 6.37 -37.36 47.51
C PRO A 23 6.80 -36.07 46.80
N GLU A 24 7.81 -36.21 45.94
CA GLU A 24 8.15 -35.24 44.91
C GLU A 24 6.88 -34.75 44.23
N LYS A 25 6.66 -33.43 44.26
CA LYS A 25 5.76 -32.77 43.33
C LYS A 25 6.36 -32.91 41.94
N HIS A 26 5.97 -33.96 41.24
CA HIS A 26 6.17 -34.09 39.81
C HIS A 26 5.34 -32.99 39.14
N GLU A 27 5.98 -31.87 38.81
CA GLU A 27 5.50 -30.98 37.75
C GLU A 27 5.32 -31.83 36.49
N PRO A 28 4.21 -31.72 35.75
CA PRO A 28 4.09 -32.39 34.47
C PRO A 28 5.04 -31.67 33.51
N GLU A 29 6.20 -32.28 33.26
CA GLU A 29 7.07 -31.90 32.14
C GLU A 29 6.22 -31.93 30.86
N LYS A 30 5.85 -30.73 30.38
CA LYS A 30 5.29 -30.58 29.03
C LYS A 30 6.36 -31.06 28.06
N THR A 31 6.19 -32.28 27.59
CA THR A 31 7.13 -32.90 26.66
C THR A 31 7.18 -32.08 25.37
N PRO A 32 8.37 -31.81 24.81
CA PRO A 32 8.56 -30.99 23.60
C PRO A 32 7.79 -31.51 22.38
N SER A 33 7.38 -32.79 22.40
CA SER A 33 6.56 -33.42 21.37
C SER A 33 5.15 -32.83 21.25
N THR A 34 4.55 -32.38 22.35
CA THR A 34 3.19 -31.78 22.34
C THR A 34 3.19 -30.38 21.72
N ASP A 35 4.26 -29.61 21.95
CA ASP A 35 4.44 -28.27 21.38
C ASP A 35 4.62 -28.32 19.86
N ILE A 36 5.43 -29.27 19.37
CA ILE A 36 5.60 -29.49 17.92
C ILE A 36 4.28 -29.91 17.26
N HIS A 37 3.50 -30.78 17.90
CA HIS A 37 2.20 -31.18 17.36
C HIS A 37 1.23 -29.99 17.27
N GLN A 38 1.21 -29.13 18.28
CA GLN A 38 0.41 -27.91 18.28
C GLN A 38 0.85 -26.94 17.17
N GLN A 39 2.16 -26.78 16.96
CA GLN A 39 2.72 -25.95 15.90
C GLN A 39 2.35 -26.47 14.51
N LEU A 40 2.35 -27.80 14.29
CA LEU A 40 1.92 -28.42 13.04
C LEU A 40 0.44 -28.16 12.74
N LEU A 41 -0.43 -28.25 13.75
CA LEU A 41 -1.87 -27.94 13.58
C LEU A 41 -2.09 -26.48 13.19
N VAL A 42 -1.34 -25.55 13.78
CA VAL A 42 -1.39 -24.13 13.43
C VAL A 42 -0.91 -23.91 12.00
N LEU A 43 0.18 -24.56 11.59
CA LEU A 43 0.70 -24.47 10.23
C LEU A 43 -0.28 -25.04 9.19
N GLU A 44 -0.88 -26.20 9.45
CA GLU A 44 -1.91 -26.77 8.58
C GLU A 44 -3.10 -25.82 8.41
N GLN A 45 -3.54 -25.21 9.51
CA GLN A 45 -4.63 -24.24 9.45
C GLN A 45 -4.23 -22.98 8.67
N GLY A 46 -2.99 -22.50 8.87
CA GLY A 46 -2.43 -21.39 8.10
C GLY A 46 -2.39 -21.69 6.60
N ILE A 47 -1.96 -22.89 6.21
CA ILE A 47 -1.93 -23.33 4.80
C ILE A 47 -3.35 -23.33 4.22
N ARG A 48 -4.35 -23.86 4.94
CA ARG A 48 -5.75 -23.86 4.49
C ARG A 48 -6.29 -22.45 4.24
N VAL A 49 -5.99 -21.51 5.14
CA VAL A 49 -6.38 -20.09 4.99
C VAL A 49 -5.70 -19.47 3.77
N LEU A 50 -4.39 -19.69 3.59
CA LEU A 50 -3.64 -19.18 2.45
C LEU A 50 -4.15 -19.73 1.11
N GLN A 51 -4.44 -21.03 1.03
CA GLN A 51 -5.01 -21.66 -0.16
C GLN A 51 -6.38 -21.08 -0.52
N THR A 52 -7.22 -20.82 0.49
CA THR A 52 -8.53 -20.19 0.30
C THR A 52 -8.37 -18.76 -0.21
N GLY A 53 -7.45 -17.98 0.37
CA GLY A 53 -7.11 -16.63 -0.07
C GLY A 53 -6.59 -16.60 -1.51
N GLN A 54 -5.67 -17.49 -1.86
CA GLN A 54 -5.15 -17.61 -3.23
C GLN A 54 -6.25 -17.93 -4.24
N THR A 55 -7.17 -18.83 -3.89
CA THR A 55 -8.30 -19.18 -4.76
C THR A 55 -9.23 -17.99 -4.98
N ALA A 56 -9.51 -17.20 -3.93
CA ALA A 56 -10.32 -15.99 -4.04
C ALA A 56 -9.65 -14.93 -4.90
N LEU A 57 -8.36 -14.67 -4.69
CA LEU A 57 -7.58 -13.71 -5.49
C LEU A 57 -7.53 -14.12 -6.97
N LYS A 58 -7.33 -15.41 -7.25
CA LYS A 58 -7.35 -15.93 -8.63
C LYS A 58 -8.69 -15.67 -9.30
N LYS A 59 -9.81 -15.93 -8.62
CA LYS A 59 -11.16 -15.62 -9.14
C LYS A 59 -11.36 -14.14 -9.39
N GLN A 60 -10.86 -13.27 -8.51
CA GLN A 60 -10.93 -11.82 -8.71
C GLN A 60 -10.11 -11.37 -9.93
N LEU A 61 -8.89 -11.90 -10.09
CA LEU A 61 -8.05 -11.61 -11.25
C LEU A 61 -8.71 -12.05 -12.55
N ASP A 62 -9.26 -13.27 -12.60
CA ASP A 62 -9.97 -13.78 -13.76
C ASP A 62 -11.19 -12.90 -14.12
N SER A 63 -11.91 -12.41 -13.11
CA SER A 63 -13.02 -11.46 -13.31
C SER A 63 -12.55 -10.13 -13.91
N ILE A 64 -11.47 -9.55 -13.38
CA ILE A 64 -10.88 -8.31 -13.89
C ILE A 64 -10.41 -8.48 -15.34
N LEU A 65 -9.74 -9.59 -15.64
CA LEU A 65 -9.27 -9.89 -16.99
C LEU A 65 -10.44 -10.03 -17.98
N ARG A 66 -11.52 -10.71 -17.59
CA ARG A 66 -12.74 -10.82 -18.40
C ARG A 66 -13.41 -9.47 -18.62
N GLN A 67 -13.55 -8.66 -17.57
CA GLN A 67 -14.10 -7.30 -17.68
C GLN A 67 -13.24 -6.41 -18.58
N GLY A 68 -11.91 -6.53 -18.49
CA GLY A 68 -10.97 -5.81 -19.35
C GLY A 68 -11.06 -6.23 -20.82
N ALA A 69 -11.22 -7.52 -21.10
CA ALA A 69 -11.41 -8.03 -22.46
C ALA A 69 -12.74 -7.55 -23.06
N GLU A 70 -13.82 -7.54 -22.28
CA GLU A 70 -15.14 -7.11 -22.75
C GLU A 70 -15.19 -5.60 -23.01
N LYS A 71 -14.57 -4.80 -22.15
CA LYS A 71 -14.40 -3.35 -22.37
C LYS A 71 -13.59 -3.03 -23.64
N ARG A 72 -12.62 -3.86 -24.01
CA ARG A 72 -11.82 -3.67 -25.23
C ARG A 72 -12.55 -4.06 -26.51
N LYS A 73 -13.56 -4.93 -26.44
CA LYS A 73 -14.39 -5.31 -27.60
C LYS A 73 -15.47 -4.29 -27.94
N ASN A 74 -15.96 -3.54 -26.95
CA ASN A 74 -16.97 -2.48 -27.12
C ASN A 74 -16.39 -1.08 -27.37
N VAL A 75 -15.06 -0.93 -27.34
CA VAL A 75 -14.41 0.27 -27.86
C VAL A 75 -14.23 0.03 -29.35
N GLU A 76 -15.15 0.55 -30.17
CA GLU A 76 -14.87 0.77 -31.59
C GLU A 76 -13.46 1.36 -31.69
N PRO A 77 -12.61 0.89 -32.63
CA PRO A 77 -11.34 1.55 -32.85
C PRO A 77 -11.65 3.02 -33.05
N PRO A 78 -10.99 3.96 -32.34
CA PRO A 78 -11.17 5.37 -32.64
C PRO A 78 -10.89 5.48 -34.13
N THR A 79 -11.95 5.75 -34.91
CA THR A 79 -11.83 6.00 -36.34
C THR A 79 -10.67 6.97 -36.43
N ALA A 80 -9.60 6.57 -37.13
CA ALA A 80 -8.35 7.30 -37.15
C ALA A 80 -8.71 8.72 -37.58
N SER A 81 -8.88 9.61 -36.61
CA SER A 81 -9.33 10.97 -36.82
C SER A 81 -8.19 11.53 -37.62
N LYS A 82 -8.41 11.69 -38.94
CA LYS A 82 -7.46 12.25 -39.90
C LYS A 82 -6.74 13.35 -39.14
N LYS A 83 -5.46 13.15 -38.83
CA LYS A 83 -4.68 14.08 -38.00
C LYS A 83 -4.96 15.46 -38.56
N GLN A 84 -5.82 16.23 -37.89
CA GLN A 84 -6.12 17.58 -38.35
C GLN A 84 -4.77 18.26 -38.28
N LYS A 85 -4.25 18.66 -39.45
CA LYS A 85 -3.03 19.47 -39.50
C LYS A 85 -3.32 20.64 -38.57
N LEU A 86 -2.61 20.71 -37.45
CA LEU A 86 -2.69 21.85 -36.55
C LEU A 86 -2.06 23.01 -37.31
N SER A 87 -2.87 23.67 -38.13
CA SER A 87 -2.51 24.93 -38.75
C SER A 87 -2.73 26.03 -37.72
N CYS A 88 -1.70 26.85 -37.52
CA CYS A 88 -1.83 27.96 -36.59
C CYS A 88 -2.89 28.95 -37.10
N PRO A 89 -3.88 29.35 -36.29
CA PRO A 89 -4.96 30.24 -36.74
C PRO A 89 -4.47 31.66 -37.10
N ARG A 90 -3.25 32.03 -36.71
CA ARG A 90 -2.67 33.36 -36.97
C ARG A 90 -1.87 33.45 -38.27
N CYS A 91 -1.09 32.42 -38.59
CA CYS A 91 -0.18 32.43 -39.75
C CYS A 91 -0.41 31.28 -40.73
N GLN A 92 -1.38 30.39 -40.45
CA GLN A 92 -1.70 29.20 -41.24
C GLN A 92 -0.53 28.20 -41.41
N GLY A 93 0.54 28.35 -40.63
CA GLY A 93 1.72 27.47 -40.67
C GLY A 93 1.55 26.18 -39.87
N ASP A 94 2.37 25.19 -40.19
CA ASP A 94 2.41 23.86 -39.54
C ASP A 94 3.16 23.91 -38.20
N HIS A 95 2.61 24.62 -37.22
CA HIS A 95 3.11 24.62 -35.84
C HIS A 95 2.00 24.89 -34.82
N ILE A 96 2.22 24.48 -33.58
CA ILE A 96 1.35 24.86 -32.46
C ILE A 96 1.47 26.36 -32.14
N ASP A 97 0.42 26.97 -31.59
CA ASP A 97 0.34 28.42 -31.31
C ASP A 97 1.56 28.97 -30.57
N LEU A 98 2.07 28.23 -29.57
CA LEU A 98 3.20 28.64 -28.74
C LEU A 98 4.51 28.83 -29.53
N HIS A 99 4.61 28.23 -30.73
CA HIS A 99 5.76 28.37 -31.62
C HIS A 99 5.53 29.37 -32.77
N CYS A 100 4.35 29.99 -32.86
CA CYS A 100 4.05 30.95 -33.91
C CYS A 100 4.93 32.20 -33.82
N ARG A 101 5.64 32.55 -34.88
CA ARG A 101 6.44 33.79 -34.93
C ARG A 101 5.55 35.04 -34.93
N SER A 102 4.34 34.95 -35.45
CA SER A 102 3.40 36.06 -35.53
C SER A 102 2.72 36.39 -34.19
N ILE A 103 2.80 35.49 -33.19
CA ILE A 103 2.25 35.75 -31.85
C ILE A 103 3.35 36.39 -30.98
N PRO A 104 3.09 37.58 -30.39
CA PRO A 104 4.07 38.26 -29.55
C PRO A 104 4.34 37.46 -28.27
N PRO A 105 5.50 37.63 -27.63
CA PRO A 105 5.87 36.84 -26.47
C PRO A 105 4.92 36.97 -25.28
N SER A 106 4.35 38.16 -25.06
CA SER A 106 3.36 38.41 -24.01
C SER A 106 2.11 37.53 -24.17
N GLU A 107 1.58 37.41 -25.39
CA GLU A 107 0.45 36.53 -25.70
C GLU A 107 0.82 35.05 -25.55
N LYS A 108 2.04 34.65 -25.92
CA LYS A 108 2.51 33.26 -25.72
C LYS A 108 2.57 32.88 -24.24
N ILE A 109 3.04 33.79 -23.38
CA ILE A 109 3.08 33.56 -21.93
C ILE A 109 1.66 33.38 -21.41
N ALA A 110 0.74 34.27 -21.76
CA ALA A 110 -0.65 34.19 -21.34
C ALA A 110 -1.32 32.86 -21.79
N LEU A 111 -1.06 32.45 -23.04
CA LEU A 111 -1.58 31.20 -23.59
C LEU A 111 -0.99 29.96 -22.91
N ALA A 112 0.29 29.97 -22.56
CA ALA A 112 0.92 28.88 -21.83
C ALA A 112 0.34 28.77 -20.41
N VAL A 113 0.16 29.91 -19.72
CA VAL A 113 -0.45 29.95 -18.39
C VAL A 113 -1.90 29.48 -18.42
N SER A 114 -2.71 29.93 -19.39
CA SER A 114 -4.12 29.51 -19.50
C SER A 114 -4.28 28.01 -19.80
N LYS A 115 -3.32 27.43 -20.53
CA LYS A 115 -3.25 25.98 -20.81
C LYS A 115 -2.58 25.18 -19.69
N GLY A 116 -2.17 25.82 -18.59
CA GLY A 116 -1.51 25.15 -17.46
C GLY A 116 -0.14 24.55 -17.82
N LEU A 117 0.57 25.16 -18.78
CA LEU A 117 1.85 24.68 -19.28
C LEU A 117 3.01 25.38 -18.59
N CYS A 118 4.07 24.62 -18.34
CA CYS A 118 5.29 25.17 -17.77
C CYS A 118 6.02 26.10 -18.77
N LEU A 119 6.37 27.32 -18.35
CA LEU A 119 7.12 28.26 -19.19
C LEU A 119 8.56 27.81 -19.50
N ASN A 120 9.11 26.84 -18.78
CA ASN A 120 10.46 26.30 -19.03
C ASN A 120 10.51 25.19 -20.06
N CYS A 121 9.47 24.35 -20.14
CA CYS A 121 9.49 23.16 -20.98
C CYS A 121 8.23 22.94 -21.83
N ASN A 122 7.23 23.82 -21.72
CA ASN A 122 5.90 23.71 -22.31
C ASN A 122 5.16 22.40 -21.98
N GLY A 123 5.58 21.69 -20.93
CA GLY A 123 4.95 20.46 -20.47
C GLY A 123 3.83 20.72 -19.47
N SER A 124 2.85 19.80 -19.43
CA SER A 124 1.78 19.78 -18.42
C SER A 124 2.29 19.07 -17.17
N HIS A 125 2.78 19.83 -16.19
CA HIS A 125 3.18 19.28 -14.89
C HIS A 125 2.91 20.26 -13.75
N GLN A 126 2.66 19.73 -12.56
CA GLN A 126 2.58 20.52 -11.33
C GLN A 126 3.97 20.60 -10.68
N GLY A 127 4.31 21.74 -10.09
CA GLY A 127 5.57 21.94 -9.37
C GLY A 127 6.75 22.39 -10.24
N HIS A 128 7.96 22.30 -9.66
CA HIS A 128 9.18 22.86 -10.25
C HIS A 128 9.64 22.06 -11.47
N CYS A 129 9.84 22.75 -12.58
CA CYS A 129 10.37 22.14 -13.79
C CYS A 129 11.85 21.76 -13.61
N ARG A 130 12.20 20.51 -13.90
CA ARG A 130 13.59 20.01 -13.81
C ARG A 130 14.47 20.32 -15.02
N LYS A 131 13.92 20.88 -16.09
CA LYS A 131 14.68 21.32 -17.27
C LYS A 131 14.93 22.82 -17.17
N PRO A 132 16.16 23.29 -16.86
CA PRO A 132 16.45 24.71 -16.88
C PRO A 132 17.01 25.13 -18.24
N PRO A 133 16.25 25.89 -19.03
CA PRO A 133 16.83 26.94 -19.86
C PRO A 133 16.51 28.30 -19.23
N ALA A 134 17.56 29.10 -19.01
CA ALA A 134 17.42 30.51 -18.66
C ALA A 134 17.46 31.35 -19.94
N CYS A 135 16.60 32.37 -20.03
CA CYS A 135 16.66 33.30 -21.14
C CYS A 135 17.96 34.13 -21.08
N LYS A 136 18.66 34.26 -22.21
CA LYS A 136 19.89 35.06 -22.32
C LYS A 136 19.66 36.56 -22.04
N LYS A 137 18.46 37.08 -22.30
CA LYS A 137 18.14 38.52 -22.15
C LYS A 137 17.83 38.90 -20.70
N CYS A 138 17.02 38.10 -20.02
CA CYS A 138 16.55 38.45 -18.66
C CYS A 138 17.07 37.52 -17.56
N GLN A 139 17.83 36.47 -17.92
CA GLN A 139 18.41 35.47 -17.00
C GLN A 139 17.41 34.70 -16.14
N LYS A 140 16.10 34.86 -16.39
CA LYS A 140 15.03 34.11 -15.71
C LYS A 140 14.77 32.78 -16.42
N ALA A 141 14.23 31.82 -15.68
CA ALA A 141 13.85 30.51 -16.21
C ALA A 141 12.60 30.63 -17.08
N HIS A 142 12.76 30.31 -18.37
CA HIS A 142 11.72 30.01 -19.37
C HIS A 142 12.38 29.80 -20.74
N MET A 143 11.63 29.27 -21.70
CA MET A 143 12.09 29.12 -23.08
C MET A 143 12.37 30.48 -23.74
N THR A 144 13.42 30.54 -24.57
CA THR A 144 13.76 31.74 -25.37
C THR A 144 12.64 32.19 -26.30
N SER A 145 11.71 31.30 -26.66
CA SER A 145 10.52 31.62 -27.46
C SER A 145 9.58 32.65 -26.80
N TYR A 146 9.73 32.88 -25.50
CA TYR A 146 9.02 33.90 -24.72
C TYR A 146 9.78 35.25 -24.68
N HIS A 147 10.84 35.41 -25.47
CA HIS A 147 11.53 36.67 -25.68
C HIS A 147 11.61 36.98 -27.18
N CYS A 148 11.35 38.23 -27.53
CA CYS A 148 11.71 38.80 -28.83
C CYS A 148 13.00 39.59 -28.66
#